data_AF-A0A0F9R2D9-F1
#
_entry.id   AF-A0A0F9R2D9-F1
#
_cell.length_a   1.000
_cell.length_b   1.000
_cell.length_c   1.000
_cell.angle_alpha   90.00
_cell.angle_beta   90.00
_cell.angle_gamma   90.00
#
_symmetry.space_group_name_H-M   'P 1'
#
loop_
_entity.id
_entity.type
_entity.pdbx_description
1 polymer ?
#
loop_
_entity_poly.entity_id
_entity_poly.type
_entity_poly.pdbx_seq_one_letter_code
_entity_poly.pdbx_strand_id
1 'polypeptide(L)'
;MGGMKMLLTKSKINCQVCKKIIFKEDKSVELNTYKNKKVIDERYFHFNCYLDWFNKCIDDRINEVAPKALKNALSMLPKNMKRLIGVD
;
A
#
# COMPACT_ATOMS: atom_id res chain seq x y z
N MET A 1 -3.64 43.69 6.37
CA MET A 1 -4.06 43.04 5.11
C MET A 1 -3.02 41.99 4.73
N GLY A 2 -3.23 40.73 5.13
CA GLY A 2 -2.40 39.61 4.74
C GLY A 2 -3.30 38.57 4.09
N GLY A 3 -3.30 38.52 2.76
CA GLY A 3 -4.21 37.68 1.99
C GLY A 3 -3.98 36.21 2.30
N MET A 4 -4.97 35.58 2.94
CA MET A 4 -5.14 34.12 2.93
C MET A 4 -5.18 33.68 1.48
N LYS A 5 -4.07 33.14 0.99
CA LYS A 5 -3.96 32.54 -0.34
C LYS A 5 -4.76 31.23 -0.32
N MET A 6 -6.09 31.31 -0.37
CA MET A 6 -6.73 31.16 -1.66
C MET A 6 -6.58 29.83 -2.42
N LEU A 7 -5.94 28.79 -1.88
CA LEU A 7 -5.66 27.53 -2.60
C LEU A 7 -6.92 26.63 -2.70
N LEU A 8 -8.04 27.22 -3.13
CA LEU A 8 -9.24 26.50 -3.51
C LEU A 8 -9.57 26.85 -4.96
N THR A 9 -8.82 26.25 -5.89
CA THR A 9 -9.23 26.20 -7.29
C THR A 9 -9.05 24.79 -7.84
N LYS A 10 -10.17 24.06 -7.88
CA LYS A 10 -10.53 23.06 -8.89
C LYS A 10 -9.64 21.81 -9.01
N SER A 11 -9.78 20.88 -8.07
CA SER A 11 -9.67 19.45 -8.38
C SER A 11 -10.69 18.71 -7.52
N LYS A 12 -11.71 18.10 -8.13
CA LYS A 12 -12.49 17.07 -7.45
C LYS A 12 -11.56 15.89 -7.26
N ILE A 13 -10.92 15.81 -6.09
CA ILE A 13 -10.01 14.71 -5.76
C ILE A 13 -10.87 13.49 -5.49
N ASN A 14 -10.67 12.42 -6.26
CA ASN A 14 -11.40 11.18 -6.09
C ASN A 14 -10.58 10.17 -5.30
N CYS A 15 -11.22 9.47 -4.37
CA CYS A 15 -10.61 8.32 -3.73
C CYS A 15 -10.25 7.26 -4.76
N GLN A 16 -9.03 6.74 -4.70
CA GLN A 16 -8.54 5.77 -5.65
C GLN A 16 -9.28 4.42 -5.59
N VAL A 17 -9.89 4.09 -4.44
CA VAL A 17 -10.61 2.83 -4.21
C VAL A 17 -12.09 2.98 -4.56
N CYS A 18 -12.82 3.82 -3.83
CA CYS A 18 -14.28 3.91 -3.98
C CYS A 18 -14.71 4.87 -5.11
N LYS A 19 -13.76 5.59 -5.74
CA LYS A 19 -13.98 6.58 -6.81
C LYS A 19 -14.90 7.75 -6.45
N LYS A 20 -15.29 7.88 -5.18
CA LYS A 20 -16.06 9.02 -4.67
C LYS A 20 -15.15 10.23 -4.42
N ILE A 21 -15.72 11.41 -4.52
CA ILE A 21 -15.04 12.68 -4.22
C ILE A 21 -14.66 12.70 -2.74
N ILE A 22 -13.44 13.14 -2.46
CA ILE A 22 -12.95 13.45 -1.12
C ILE A 22 -13.22 14.94 -0.87
N PHE A 23 -14.02 15.23 0.13
CA PHE A 23 -14.28 16.59 0.57
C PHE A 23 -13.19 17.05 1.54
N LYS A 24 -13.01 18.36 1.67
CA LYS A 24 -12.00 18.95 2.56
C LYS A 24 -12.18 18.56 4.03
N GLU A 25 -13.42 18.28 4.41
CA GLU A 25 -13.82 17.89 5.76
C GLU A 25 -13.61 16.39 6.01
N ASP A 26 -13.41 15.59 4.95
CA ASP A 26 -13.21 14.16 5.07
C ASP A 26 -11.82 13.87 5.65
N LYS A 27 -11.76 12.90 6.57
CA LYS A 27 -10.48 12.26 6.91
C LYS A 27 -9.95 11.53 5.68
N SER A 28 -8.77 11.94 5.22
CA SER A 28 -8.18 11.45 3.98
C SER A 28 -6.69 11.20 4.12
N VAL A 29 -6.15 10.42 3.18
CA VAL A 29 -4.73 10.10 3.06
C VAL A 29 -4.27 10.43 1.65
N GLU A 30 -3.12 11.09 1.57
CA GLU A 30 -2.39 11.38 0.34
C GLU A 30 -1.10 10.55 0.32
N LEU A 31 -0.91 9.79 -0.75
CA LEU A 31 0.30 9.01 -1.00
C LEU A 31 0.98 9.49 -2.26
N ASN A 32 2.20 9.96 -2.10
CA ASN A 32 3.02 10.47 -3.19
C ASN A 32 4.21 9.55 -3.43
N THR A 33 4.42 9.20 -4.69
CA THR A 33 5.62 8.50 -5.12
C THR A 33 6.62 9.51 -5.65
N TYR A 34 7.87 9.44 -5.16
CA TYR A 34 8.91 10.40 -5.52
C TYR A 34 10.02 9.75 -6.34
N LYS A 35 10.51 10.47 -7.34
CA LYS A 35 11.76 10.18 -8.05
C LYS A 35 12.62 11.44 -8.09
N ASN A 36 13.84 11.37 -7.56
CA ASN A 36 14.76 12.51 -7.50
C ASN A 36 14.11 13.78 -6.91
N LYS A 37 13.38 13.62 -5.80
CA LYS A 37 12.61 14.69 -5.12
C LYS A 37 11.44 15.28 -5.91
N LYS A 38 11.10 14.73 -7.09
CA LYS A 38 9.89 15.08 -7.85
C LYS A 38 8.81 14.05 -7.60
N VAL A 39 7.57 14.50 -7.42
CA VAL A 39 6.40 13.62 -7.37
C VAL A 39 6.14 13.07 -8.77
N ILE A 40 5.98 11.75 -8.88
CA ILE A 40 5.68 11.05 -10.15
C ILE A 40 4.31 10.38 -10.16
N ASP A 41 3.71 10.15 -8.99
CA ASP A 41 2.37 9.60 -8.83
C ASP A 41 1.76 10.15 -7.54
N GLU A 42 0.50 10.56 -7.61
CA GLU A 42 -0.27 11.10 -6.49
C GLU A 42 -1.54 10.28 -6.35
N ARG A 43 -1.77 9.72 -5.16
CA ARG A 43 -2.97 8.92 -4.88
C ARG A 43 -3.64 9.44 -3.63
N TYR A 44 -4.96 9.58 -3.73
CA TYR A 44 -5.78 10.09 -2.65
C TYR A 44 -6.80 9.05 -2.23
N PHE A 45 -7.06 8.97 -0.93
CA PHE A 45 -7.95 7.97 -0.35
C PHE A 45 -8.83 8.58 0.75
N HIS A 46 -10.09 8.14 0.83
CA HIS A 46 -10.80 8.20 2.10
C HIS A 46 -10.05 7.34 3.12
N PHE A 47 -9.98 7.77 4.37
CA PHE A 47 -9.17 7.09 5.39
C PHE A 47 -9.50 5.60 5.53
N ASN A 48 -10.79 5.24 5.58
CA ASN A 48 -11.20 3.83 5.68
C ASN A 48 -10.79 3.02 4.43
N CYS A 49 -10.96 3.60 3.24
CA CYS A 49 -10.53 2.96 2.00
C CYS A 49 -9.01 2.78 1.93
N TYR A 50 -8.23 3.68 2.53
CA TYR A 50 -6.78 3.52 2.64
C TYR A 50 -6.43 2.32 3.53
N LEU A 51 -7.07 2.16 4.69
CA LEU A 51 -6.82 1.03 5.58
C LEU A 51 -7.11 -0.31 4.89
N ASP A 52 -8.26 -0.42 4.23
CA ASP A 52 -8.63 -1.64 3.51
C ASP A 52 -7.64 -1.96 2.39
N TRP A 53 -7.26 -0.94 1.60
CA TRP A 53 -6.28 -1.09 0.52
C TRP A 53 -4.89 -1.47 1.05
N PHE A 54 -4.44 -0.80 2.12
CA PHE A 54 -3.13 -1.04 2.72
C PHE A 54 -3.04 -2.46 3.28
N ASN A 55 -4.04 -2.89 4.05
CA ASN A 55 -4.08 -4.24 4.59
C ASN A 55 -4.04 -5.28 3.48
N LYS A 56 -4.82 -5.09 2.40
CA LYS A 56 -4.77 -5.98 1.23
C LYS A 56 -3.38 -6.03 0.61
N CYS A 57 -2.71 -4.89 0.44
CA CYS A 57 -1.36 -4.85 -0.11
C CYS A 57 -0.34 -5.58 0.78
N ILE A 58 -0.50 -5.50 2.10
CA ILE A 58 0.33 -6.26 3.06
C ILE A 58 0.06 -7.75 2.90
N ASP A 59 -1.20 -8.17 2.86
CA ASP A 59 -1.58 -9.58 2.70
C ASP A 59 -1.05 -10.15 1.37
N ASP A 60 -1.22 -9.43 0.26
CA ASP A 60 -0.68 -9.80 -1.05
C ASP A 60 0.84 -9.97 -0.97
N ARG A 61 1.54 -9.03 -0.30
CA ARG A 61 2.99 -9.10 -0.13
C ARG A 61 3.43 -10.28 0.72
N ILE A 62 2.72 -10.58 1.80
CA ILE A 62 2.99 -11.75 2.65
C ILE A 62 2.81 -13.03 1.83
N ASN A 63 1.72 -13.13 1.07
CA ASN A 63 1.44 -14.29 0.23
C ASN A 63 2.48 -14.48 -0.89
N GLU A 64 3.11 -13.43 -1.40
CA GLU A 64 4.21 -13.52 -2.36
C GLU A 64 5.54 -13.95 -1.71
N VAL A 65 5.84 -13.41 -0.52
CA VAL A 65 7.17 -13.54 0.12
C VAL A 65 7.25 -14.81 0.96
N ALA A 66 6.21 -15.13 1.73
CA ALA A 66 6.22 -16.24 2.68
C ALA A 66 6.49 -17.61 2.01
N PRO A 67 5.89 -17.96 0.86
CA PRO A 67 6.20 -19.23 0.20
C PRO A 67 7.64 -19.31 -0.30
N LYS A 68 8.20 -18.19 -0.78
CA LYS A 68 9.61 -18.13 -1.23
C LYS A 68 10.57 -18.28 -0.05
N ALA A 69 10.30 -17.58 1.05
CA ALA A 69 11.08 -17.70 2.28
C ALA A 69 11.02 -19.13 2.83
N LEU A 70 9.83 -19.73 2.87
CA LEU A 70 9.64 -21.11 3.30
C LEU A 70 10.39 -22.09 2.40
N LYS A 71 10.27 -21.97 1.07
CA LYS A 71 10.97 -22.84 0.13
C LYS A 71 12.50 -22.75 0.27
N ASN A 72 13.02 -21.55 0.50
CA ASN A 72 14.45 -21.34 0.75
C ASN A 72 14.89 -21.95 2.09
N ALA A 73 14.12 -21.76 3.16
CA ALA A 73 14.42 -22.37 4.44
C ALA A 73 14.41 -23.91 4.36
N LEU A 74 13.41 -24.47 3.69
CA LEU A 74 13.32 -25.91 3.46
C LEU A 74 14.50 -26.41 2.63
N SER A 75 14.94 -25.69 1.59
CA SER A 75 16.06 -26.16 0.75
C SER A 75 17.37 -26.30 1.52
N MET A 76 17.59 -25.48 2.55
CA MET A 76 18.75 -25.52 3.44
C MET A 76 18.71 -26.67 4.47
N LEU A 77 17.57 -27.33 4.66
CA LEU A 77 17.46 -28.44 5.59
C LEU A 77 18.18 -29.71 5.06
N PRO A 78 18.87 -30.46 5.94
CA PRO A 78 19.38 -31.79 5.64
C PRO A 78 18.27 -32.76 5.18
N LYS A 79 18.58 -33.70 4.27
CA LYS A 79 17.60 -34.64 3.69
C LYS A 79 16.84 -35.47 4.73
N ASN A 80 17.51 -35.88 5.82
CA ASN A 80 16.89 -36.61 6.91
C ASN A 80 15.85 -35.76 7.68
N MET A 81 16.07 -34.46 7.81
CA MET A 81 15.09 -33.54 8.41
C MET A 81 13.90 -33.29 7.47
N LYS A 82 14.13 -33.19 6.15
CA LYS A 82 13.04 -33.06 5.17
C LYS A 82 12.08 -34.25 5.19
N ARG A 83 12.62 -35.47 5.29
CA ARG A 83 11.83 -36.71 5.48
C ARG A 83 10.97 -36.72 6.73
N LEU A 84 11.50 -36.22 7.84
CA LEU A 84 10.78 -36.20 9.12
C LEU A 84 9.58 -35.26 9.10
N ILE A 85 9.63 -34.20 8.29
CA ILE A 85 8.54 -33.23 8.15
C ILE A 85 7.71 -33.42 6.87
N GLY A 86 7.97 -34.49 6.10
CA GLY A 86 7.19 -34.87 4.91
C GLY A 86 7.25 -33.86 3.75
N VAL A 87 8.39 -33.21 3.55
CA VAL A 87 8.60 -32.19 2.49
C VAL A 87 9.70 -32.57 1.49
N ASP A 88 10.10 -33.84 1.48
CA ASP A 88 11.07 -34.45 0.57
C ASP A 88 10.52 -34.81 -0.81
#